data_AF-A0A6I7PM98-F1
#
_entry.id   AF-A0A6I7PM98-F1
#
_cell.length_a   1.000
_cell.length_b   1.000
_cell.length_c   1.000
_cell.angle_alpha   90.00
_cell.angle_beta   90.00
_cell.angle_gamma   90.00
#
_symmetry.space_group_name_H-M   'P 1'
#
loop_
_entity.id
_entity.type
_entity.pdbx_description
1 polymer ?
#
loop_
_entity_poly.entity_id
_entity_poly.type
_entity_poly.pdbx_seq_one_letter_code
_entity_poly.pdbx_strand_id
1 'polypeptide(L)'
;MHKRSRRSALYRNMRLLEGITGFFFACSLIVLGVFLLGNYQEFLDQTQNLLLRILRICGLLCAMSGVYYTTSLLLWMIKRRRLLPLRVVYALIATSTGIVLTVGVTFLTVMLAPV
;
A
#
# COMPACT_ATOMS: atom_id res chain seq x y z
N MET A 1 11.45 -35.51 5.20
CA MET A 1 10.45 -34.61 5.86
C MET A 1 10.58 -33.10 5.57
N HIS A 2 11.69 -32.57 5.04
CA HIS A 2 11.88 -31.12 4.85
C HIS A 2 10.92 -30.39 3.87
N LYS A 3 10.37 -31.07 2.85
CA LYS A 3 9.52 -30.43 1.82
C LYS A 3 8.15 -29.95 2.34
N ARG A 4 7.60 -30.55 3.41
CA ARG A 4 6.30 -30.13 4.00
C ARG A 4 6.40 -28.84 4.81
N SER A 5 7.47 -28.65 5.60
CA SER A 5 7.69 -27.46 6.42
C SER A 5 7.81 -26.17 5.58
N ARG A 6 8.59 -26.20 4.49
CA ARG A 6 8.74 -25.03 3.59
C ARG A 6 7.43 -24.59 2.94
N ARG A 7 6.48 -25.50 2.68
CA ARG A 7 5.17 -25.16 2.09
C ARG A 7 4.26 -24.41 3.08
N SER A 8 4.35 -24.74 4.37
CA SER A 8 3.60 -24.05 5.43
C SER A 8 4.15 -22.63 5.67
N ALA A 9 5.49 -22.50 5.73
CA ALA A 9 6.15 -21.21 5.90
C ALA A 9 5.84 -20.21 4.76
N LEU A 10 5.89 -20.66 3.51
CA LEU A 10 5.54 -19.81 2.35
C LEU A 10 4.11 -19.28 2.39
N TYR A 11 3.15 -20.12 2.79
CA TYR A 11 1.75 -19.72 2.89
C TYR A 11 1.51 -18.76 4.06
N ARG A 12 2.21 -18.96 5.19
CA ARG A 12 2.17 -18.05 6.32
C ARG A 12 2.72 -16.68 5.95
N ASN A 13 3.88 -16.63 5.28
CA ASN A 13 4.48 -15.38 4.83
C ASN A 13 3.57 -14.63 3.85
N MET A 14 2.90 -15.34 2.94
CA MET A 14 1.91 -14.74 2.05
C MET A 14 0.75 -14.07 2.79
N ARG A 15 0.19 -14.74 3.81
CA ARG A 15 -0.90 -14.13 4.59
C ARG A 15 -0.44 -12.93 5.39
N LEU A 16 0.76 -12.97 5.95
CA LEU A 16 1.34 -11.82 6.64
C LEU A 16 1.52 -10.64 5.67
N LEU A 17 2.02 -10.90 4.47
CA LEU A 17 2.18 -9.89 3.42
C LEU A 17 0.86 -9.28 2.98
N GLU A 18 -0.16 -10.11 2.79
CA GLU A 18 -1.52 -9.68 2.47
C GLU A 18 -2.06 -8.76 3.58
N GLY A 19 -1.89 -9.14 4.85
CA GLY A 19 -2.29 -8.33 6.00
C GLY A 19 -1.53 -7.00 6.10
N ILE A 20 -0.21 -7.00 5.89
CA ILE A 20 0.62 -5.79 5.90
C ILE A 20 0.21 -4.83 4.77
N THR A 21 0.01 -5.36 3.56
CA THR A 21 -0.41 -4.56 2.40
C THR A 21 -1.79 -3.96 2.65
N GLY A 22 -2.73 -4.76 3.18
CA GLY A 22 -4.07 -4.29 3.53
C GLY A 22 -4.08 -3.25 4.64
N PHE A 23 -3.23 -3.39 5.65
CA PHE A 23 -3.07 -2.40 6.70
C PHE A 23 -2.60 -1.06 6.14
N PHE A 24 -1.53 -1.04 5.33
CA PHE A 24 -1.02 0.21 4.74
C PHE A 24 -2.00 0.82 3.74
N PHE A 25 -2.71 -0.01 2.98
CA PHE A 25 -3.77 0.44 2.08
C PHE A 25 -4.89 1.15 2.84
N ALA A 26 -5.45 0.50 3.87
CA ALA A 26 -6.50 1.08 4.71
C ALA A 26 -6.03 2.35 5.44
N CYS A 27 -4.83 2.32 6.01
CA CYS A 27 -4.23 3.49 6.65
C CYS A 27 -4.09 4.66 5.67
N SER A 28 -3.62 4.41 4.44
CA SER A 28 -3.50 5.45 3.41
C SER A 28 -4.86 6.06 3.04
N LEU A 29 -5.91 5.24 2.92
CA LEU A 29 -7.26 5.73 2.64
C LEU A 29 -7.83 6.56 3.79
N ILE A 30 -7.61 6.13 5.04
CA ILE A 30 -8.04 6.87 6.23
C ILE A 30 -7.33 8.22 6.26
N VAL A 31 -6.02 8.26 6.12
CA VAL A 31 -5.24 9.51 6.16
C VAL A 31 -5.66 10.44 5.03
N LEU A 32 -5.88 9.92 3.81
CA LEU A 32 -6.43 10.70 2.70
C LEU A 32 -7.81 11.27 3.03
N GLY A 33 -8.70 10.48 3.61
CA GLY A 33 -10.02 10.92 4.03
C GLY A 33 -9.96 12.05 5.06
N VAL A 34 -9.07 11.92 6.06
CA VAL A 34 -8.86 12.97 7.07
C VAL A 34 -8.23 14.22 6.44
N PHE A 35 -7.32 14.07 5.46
CA PHE A 35 -6.74 15.20 4.73
C PHE A 35 -7.82 15.99 3.99
N LEU A 36 -8.67 15.30 3.22
CA LEU A 36 -9.77 15.93 2.48
C LEU A 36 -10.78 16.60 3.41
N LEU A 37 -11.16 15.93 4.51
CA LEU A 37 -12.09 16.47 5.49
C LEU A 37 -11.50 17.67 6.24
N GLY A 38 -10.23 17.60 6.61
CA GLY A 38 -9.53 18.71 7.24
C GLY A 38 -9.37 19.90 6.29
N ASN A 39 -9.28 19.67 4.98
CA ASN A 39 -9.22 20.75 4.00
C ASN A 39 -10.58 21.46 3.91
N TYR A 40 -11.68 20.70 3.92
CA TYR A 40 -13.04 21.24 3.98
C TYR A 40 -13.32 22.02 5.27
N GLN A 41 -12.71 21.61 6.38
CA GLN A 41 -12.83 22.26 7.69
C GLN A 41 -11.77 23.36 7.94
N GLU A 42 -10.97 23.73 6.92
CA GLU A 42 -9.92 24.75 7.02
C GLU A 42 -8.94 24.51 8.19
N PHE A 43 -8.49 23.26 8.35
CA PHE A 43 -7.44 22.94 9.33
C PHE A 43 -6.16 23.74 9.04
N LEU A 44 -5.42 24.01 10.13
CA LEU A 44 -4.12 24.67 10.09
C LEU A 44 -3.18 24.00 9.06
N ASP A 45 -2.45 24.83 8.30
CA ASP A 45 -1.52 24.38 7.25
C ASP A 45 -0.47 23.40 7.76
N GLN A 46 -0.03 23.56 9.01
CA GLN A 46 0.94 22.65 9.65
C GLN A 46 0.37 21.23 9.80
N THR A 47 -0.89 21.11 10.20
CA THR A 47 -1.58 19.82 10.33
C THR A 47 -1.80 19.20 8.96
N GLN A 48 -2.19 19.99 7.96
CA GLN A 48 -2.34 19.52 6.57
C GLN A 48 -1.02 18.98 6.00
N ASN A 49 0.09 19.69 6.21
CA ASN A 49 1.41 19.24 5.81
C ASN A 49 1.87 17.97 6.55
N LEU A 50 1.54 17.84 7.83
CA LEU A 50 1.79 16.61 8.58
C LEU A 50 1.02 15.43 7.98
N LEU A 51 -0.26 15.62 7.67
CA LEU A 51 -1.10 14.58 7.05
C LEU A 51 -0.55 14.16 5.69
N LEU A 52 -0.12 15.11 4.85
CA LEU A 52 0.54 14.78 3.58
C LEU A 52 1.81 13.96 3.79
N ARG A 53 2.66 14.31 4.76
CA ARG A 53 3.88 13.52 5.07
C ARG A 53 3.54 12.11 5.52
N ILE A 54 2.54 11.94 6.39
CA ILE A 54 2.07 10.62 6.84
C ILE A 54 1.53 9.84 5.63
N LEU A 55 0.68 10.46 4.81
CA LEU A 55 0.12 9.85 3.61
C LEU A 55 1.20 9.41 2.63
N ARG A 56 2.27 10.20 2.46
CA ARG A 56 3.42 9.84 1.63
C ARG A 56 4.13 8.59 2.13
N ILE A 57 4.40 8.52 3.44
CA ILE A 57 5.08 7.36 4.05
C ILE A 57 4.19 6.13 3.95
N CYS A 58 2.91 6.24 4.30
CA CYS A 58 1.94 5.16 4.20
C CYS A 58 1.77 4.67 2.75
N GLY A 59 1.64 5.58 1.79
CA GLY A 59 1.54 5.28 0.37
C GLY A 59 2.79 4.57 -0.16
N LEU A 60 3.99 5.01 0.25
CA LEU A 60 5.25 4.39 -0.13
C LEU A 60 5.39 2.98 0.46
N LEU A 61 5.07 2.80 1.74
CA LEU A 61 5.05 1.48 2.39
C LEU A 61 4.00 0.56 1.76
N CYS A 62 2.83 1.08 1.38
CA CYS A 62 1.79 0.36 0.64
C CYS A 62 2.28 -0.08 -0.74
N ALA A 63 2.97 0.81 -1.48
CA ALA A 63 3.54 0.48 -2.79
C ALA A 63 4.62 -0.60 -2.67
N MET A 64 5.58 -0.45 -1.75
CA MET A 64 6.65 -1.44 -1.57
C MET A 64 6.11 -2.81 -1.12
N SER A 65 5.23 -2.84 -0.12
CA SER A 65 4.61 -4.08 0.35
C SER A 65 3.73 -4.72 -0.73
N GLY A 66 2.98 -3.92 -1.48
CA GLY A 66 2.17 -4.35 -2.61
C GLY A 66 2.97 -4.96 -3.76
N VAL A 67 4.08 -4.33 -4.17
CA VAL A 67 5.00 -4.88 -5.19
C VAL A 67 5.57 -6.21 -4.71
N TYR A 68 6.02 -6.29 -3.45
CA TYR A 68 6.59 -7.51 -2.90
C TYR A 68 5.55 -8.63 -2.73
N TYR A 69 4.32 -8.30 -2.34
CA TYR A 69 3.20 -9.25 -2.29
C TYR A 69 2.81 -9.74 -3.69
N THR A 70 2.68 -8.85 -4.67
CA THR A 70 2.31 -9.18 -6.05
C THR A 70 3.35 -10.10 -6.68
N THR A 71 4.64 -9.78 -6.56
CA THR A 71 5.73 -10.63 -7.09
C THR A 71 5.76 -11.99 -6.41
N SER A 72 5.64 -12.04 -5.09
CA SER A 72 5.55 -13.30 -4.33
C SER A 72 4.33 -14.15 -4.73
N LEU A 73 3.19 -13.49 -4.99
CA LEU A 73 1.95 -14.12 -5.44
C LEU A 73 2.09 -14.72 -6.85
N LEU A 74 2.65 -13.96 -7.79
CA LEU A 74 2.89 -14.44 -9.15
C LEU A 74 3.86 -15.63 -9.17
N LEU A 75 4.98 -15.54 -8.45
CA LEU A 75 5.94 -16.65 -8.35
C LEU A 75 5.29 -17.91 -7.77
N TRP A 76 4.43 -17.77 -6.76
CA TRP A 76 3.70 -18.88 -6.17
C TRP A 76 2.66 -19.48 -7.14
N MET A 77 1.93 -18.64 -7.86
CA MET A 77 0.93 -19.03 -8.86
C MET A 77 1.57 -19.81 -10.01
N ILE A 78 2.69 -19.33 -10.56
CA ILE A 78 3.47 -20.00 -11.61
C ILE A 78 3.96 -21.37 -11.13
N LYS A 79 4.56 -21.41 -9.93
CA LYS A 79 5.11 -22.66 -9.38
C LYS A 79 4.05 -23.73 -9.09
N ARG A 80 2.82 -23.33 -8.75
CA ARG A 80 1.74 -24.27 -8.42
C ARG A 80 0.71 -24.45 -9.53
N ARG A 81 0.84 -23.74 -10.65
CA ARG A 81 -0.13 -23.70 -11.75
C ARG A 81 -1.57 -23.48 -11.27
N ARG A 82 -1.75 -22.65 -10.25
CA ARG A 82 -3.07 -22.26 -9.73
C ARG A 82 -3.24 -20.76 -9.88
N LEU A 83 -4.37 -20.36 -10.47
CA LEU A 83 -4.72 -18.96 -10.63
C LEU A 83 -5.60 -18.50 -9.47
N LEU A 84 -5.25 -17.36 -8.87
CA LEU A 84 -6.00 -16.71 -7.82
C LEU A 84 -6.32 -15.27 -8.26
N PRO A 85 -7.20 -15.07 -9.24
CA PRO A 85 -7.38 -13.79 -9.92
C PRO A 85 -7.82 -12.67 -8.95
N LEU A 86 -8.73 -12.97 -8.01
CA LEU A 86 -9.18 -11.99 -7.01
C LEU A 86 -8.03 -11.42 -6.16
N ARG A 87 -7.07 -12.26 -5.78
CA ARG A 87 -5.91 -11.81 -4.99
C ARG A 87 -4.94 -10.97 -5.81
N VAL A 88 -4.81 -11.30 -7.09
CA VAL A 88 -4.00 -10.51 -8.02
C VAL A 88 -4.63 -9.13 -8.24
N VAL A 89 -5.94 -9.07 -8.49
CA VAL A 89 -6.67 -7.81 -8.64
C VAL A 89 -6.52 -6.95 -7.39
N TYR A 90 -6.73 -7.52 -6.21
CA TYR A 90 -6.51 -6.83 -4.94
C TYR A 90 -5.10 -6.28 -4.80
N ALA A 91 -4.08 -7.11 -5.08
CA ALA A 91 -2.68 -6.70 -5.00
C ALA A 91 -2.36 -5.54 -5.95
N LEU A 92 -2.88 -5.59 -7.18
CA LEU A 92 -2.71 -4.55 -8.18
C LEU A 92 -3.40 -3.25 -7.78
N ILE A 93 -4.63 -3.30 -7.25
CA ILE A 93 -5.35 -2.12 -6.77
C ILE A 93 -4.60 -1.48 -5.60
N ALA A 94 -4.17 -2.27 -4.61
CA ALA A 94 -3.44 -1.76 -3.45
C ALA A 94 -2.10 -1.12 -3.87
N THR A 95 -1.36 -1.78 -4.77
CA THR A 95 -0.07 -1.29 -5.26
C THR A 95 -0.22 -0.01 -6.08
N SER A 96 -1.13 -0.01 -7.04
CA SER A 96 -1.39 1.17 -7.89
C SER A 96 -1.87 2.36 -7.06
N THR A 97 -2.75 2.13 -6.09
CA THR A 97 -3.19 3.18 -5.16
C THR A 97 -2.01 3.75 -4.36
N GLY A 98 -1.15 2.89 -3.79
CA GLY A 98 0.05 3.34 -3.08
C GLY A 98 0.97 4.20 -3.95
N ILE A 99 1.18 3.80 -5.21
CA ILE A 99 1.97 4.56 -6.18
C ILE A 99 1.32 5.92 -6.48
N VAL A 100 0.04 5.92 -6.84
CA VAL A 100 -0.71 7.15 -7.19
C VAL A 100 -0.71 8.13 -6.02
N LEU A 101 -0.96 7.66 -4.80
CA LEU A 101 -0.93 8.51 -3.61
C LEU A 101 0.47 9.08 -3.34
N THR A 102 1.52 8.27 -3.49
CA THR A 102 2.89 8.74 -3.28
C THR A 102 3.28 9.81 -4.29
N VAL A 103 2.96 9.59 -5.57
CA VAL A 103 3.24 10.55 -6.65
C VAL A 103 2.39 11.81 -6.47
N GLY A 104 1.09 11.66 -6.21
CA GLY A 104 0.16 12.76 -6.00
C GLY A 104 0.56 13.65 -4.83
N VAL A 105 0.94 13.06 -3.69
CA VAL A 105 1.43 13.82 -2.54
C VAL A 105 2.76 14.51 -2.85
N THR A 106 3.68 13.84 -3.55
CA THR A 106 4.96 14.46 -3.93
C THR A 106 4.72 15.67 -4.83
N PHE A 107 3.81 15.55 -5.80
CA PHE A 107 3.40 16.65 -6.67
C PHE A 107 2.78 17.80 -5.88
N LEU A 108 1.81 17.52 -5.00
CA LEU A 108 1.18 18.53 -4.14
C LEU A 108 2.20 19.23 -3.25
N THR A 109 3.16 18.49 -2.68
CA THR A 109 4.20 19.06 -1.82
C THR A 109 5.10 20.02 -2.59
N VAL A 110 5.43 19.71 -3.85
CA VAL A 110 6.25 20.60 -4.70
C VAL A 110 5.47 21.84 -5.10
N MET A 111 4.18 21.69 -5.42
CA MET A 111 3.33 22.82 -5.84
C MET A 111 2.94 23.75 -4.68
N LEU A 112 2.84 23.22 -3.46
CA LEU A 112 2.49 23.96 -2.25
C LEU A 112 3.72 24.46 -1.46
N ALA A 113 4.93 24.14 -1.92
CA ALA A 113 6.14 24.68 -1.29
C ALA A 113 6.18 26.20 -1.50
N PRO A 114 6.35 27.01 -0.44
CA PRO A 114 6.53 28.44 -0.61
C PRO A 114 7.81 28.68 -1.41
N VAL A 115 7.70 29.48 -2.47
CA VAL A 115 8.84 30.03 -3.23
C VAL A 115 9.65 30.95 -2.33
#